data_AF-A0A2Z4JEF2-F1
#
_entry.id   AF-A0A2Z4JEF2-F1
#
_cell.length_a   1.000
_cell.length_b   1.000
_cell.length_c   1.000
_cell.angle_alpha   90.00
_cell.angle_beta   90.00
_cell.angle_gamma   90.00
#
_symmetry.space_group_name_H-M   'P 1'
#
loop_
_entity.id
_entity.type
_entity.pdbx_description
1 polymer ?
#
loop_
_entity_poly.entity_id
_entity_poly.type
_entity_poly.pdbx_seq_one_letter_code
_entity_poly.pdbx_strand_id
1 'polypeptide(L)'
;MNPPATLPRWTQRTTPWTPPLVPEDLADVLAKARQWTPFDGEGLLDDVGAVLDDVVPLEEDLEDHARRLRGHLMRLVDIAIAAEVGQKDVEADRLIRQARDLRAHDLPGDHRQAVGQLRRMAWSVNELLERLAAIKCLKEAA
;
A
#
# COMPACT_ATOMS: atom_id res chain seq x y z
N MET A 1 54.00 -35.14 21.82
CA MET A 1 52.56 -35.31 22.11
C MET A 1 52.04 -33.94 22.50
N ASN A 2 51.33 -33.24 21.61
CA ASN A 2 50.82 -31.90 21.91
C ASN A 2 49.44 -32.01 22.60
N PRO A 3 49.15 -31.16 23.60
CA PRO A 3 47.84 -31.15 24.24
C PRO A 3 46.76 -30.65 23.27
N PRO A 4 45.49 -31.10 23.40
CA PRO A 4 44.41 -30.66 22.53
C PRO A 4 44.09 -29.18 22.80
N ALA A 5 43.94 -28.43 21.72
CA ALA A 5 43.54 -27.03 21.76
C ALA A 5 42.15 -26.90 22.43
N THR A 6 42.08 -26.24 23.58
CA THR A 6 40.83 -25.84 24.21
C THR A 6 40.11 -24.81 23.34
N LEU A 7 38.96 -25.19 22.78
CA LEU A 7 38.07 -24.26 22.09
C LEU A 7 37.65 -23.13 23.06
N PRO A 8 37.67 -21.86 22.62
CA PRO A 8 37.24 -20.75 23.46
C PRO A 8 35.76 -20.94 23.82
N ARG A 9 35.47 -21.10 25.12
CA ARG A 9 34.11 -21.00 25.64
C ARG A 9 33.69 -19.54 25.55
N TRP A 10 32.65 -19.27 24.76
CA TRP A 10 31.94 -18.00 24.72
C TRP A 10 31.43 -17.68 26.14
N THR A 11 32.23 -16.92 26.89
CA THR A 11 31.95 -16.49 28.27
C THR A 11 31.48 -15.04 28.32
N GLN A 12 31.24 -14.42 27.16
CA GLN A 12 30.69 -13.08 27.09
C GLN A 12 29.27 -13.09 27.62
N ARG A 13 29.07 -12.42 28.76
CA ARG A 13 27.75 -12.01 29.23
C ARG A 13 27.22 -11.00 28.22
N THR A 14 26.37 -11.46 27.32
CA THR A 14 25.57 -10.56 26.49
C THR A 14 24.59 -9.83 27.41
N THR A 15 24.48 -8.51 27.23
CA THR A 15 23.41 -7.75 27.87
C THR A 15 22.08 -8.38 27.46
N PRO A 16 21.15 -8.65 28.40
CA PRO A 16 19.83 -9.14 28.05
C PRO A 16 19.20 -8.18 27.02
N TRP A 17 18.81 -8.72 25.87
CA TRP A 17 18.14 -7.93 24.85
C TRP A 17 16.85 -7.38 25.45
N THR A 18 16.69 -6.06 25.40
CA THR A 18 15.43 -5.39 25.73
C THR A 18 14.71 -5.14 24.42
N PRO A 19 13.56 -5.79 24.18
CA PRO A 19 12.79 -5.58 22.96
C PRO A 19 12.39 -4.11 22.83
N PRO A 20 12.50 -3.52 21.63
CA PRO A 20 12.08 -2.14 21.40
C PRO A 20 10.55 -1.97 21.45
N LEU A 21 9.80 -3.07 21.44
CA LEU A 21 8.34 -3.13 21.47
C LEU A 21 7.86 -3.98 22.63
N VAL A 22 6.75 -3.59 23.24
CA VAL A 22 6.06 -4.43 24.24
C VAL A 22 5.43 -5.65 23.54
N PRO A 23 5.12 -6.74 24.26
CA PRO A 23 4.60 -7.97 23.67
C PRO A 23 3.36 -7.78 22.79
N GLU A 24 2.49 -6.84 23.14
CA GLU A 24 1.26 -6.50 22.43
C GLU A 24 1.57 -5.88 21.06
N ASP A 25 2.45 -4.86 21.02
CA ASP A 25 2.90 -4.23 19.78
C ASP A 25 3.60 -5.23 18.85
N LEU A 26 4.39 -6.16 19.43
CA LEU A 26 5.06 -7.20 18.66
C LEU A 26 4.06 -8.21 18.06
N ALA A 27 3.00 -8.55 18.80
CA ALA A 27 1.92 -9.40 18.30
C ALA A 27 1.19 -8.72 17.14
N ASP A 28 0.97 -7.40 17.21
CA ASP A 28 0.34 -6.61 16.15
C ASP A 28 1.21 -6.56 14.88
N VAL A 29 2.52 -6.34 15.03
CA VAL A 29 3.46 -6.39 13.89
C VAL A 29 3.46 -7.77 13.25
N LEU A 30 3.47 -8.84 14.05
CA LEU A 30 3.43 -10.22 13.55
C LEU A 30 2.11 -10.53 12.83
N ALA A 31 0.97 -10.06 13.35
CA ALA A 31 -0.32 -10.20 12.70
C ALA A 31 -0.33 -9.51 11.33
N LYS A 32 0.17 -8.26 11.26
CA LYS A 32 0.29 -7.51 10.00
C LYS A 32 1.25 -8.19 9.02
N ALA A 33 2.38 -8.71 9.49
CA ALA A 33 3.35 -9.42 8.66
C ALA A 33 2.78 -10.71 8.08
N ARG A 34 1.95 -11.44 8.83
CA ARG A 34 1.26 -12.65 8.36
C ARG A 34 0.15 -12.36 7.35
N GLN A 35 -0.49 -11.20 7.45
CA GLN A 35 -1.53 -10.74 6.52
C GLN A 35 -0.94 -9.98 5.32
N TRP A 36 0.36 -9.74 5.31
CA TRP A 36 1.01 -8.99 4.24
C TRP A 36 0.91 -9.76 2.92
N THR A 37 0.32 -9.11 1.93
CA THR A 37 0.34 -9.54 0.54
C THR A 37 1.33 -8.67 -0.24
N PRO A 38 2.01 -9.24 -1.27
CA PRO A 38 2.75 -8.46 -2.23
C PRO A 38 1.87 -7.38 -2.88
N PHE A 39 2.49 -6.29 -3.33
CA PHE A 39 1.79 -5.32 -4.15
C PHE A 39 1.47 -5.93 -5.51
N ASP A 40 0.19 -6.00 -5.85
CA ASP A 40 -0.33 -6.50 -7.12
C ASP A 40 -0.70 -5.32 -8.03
N GLY A 41 0.24 -4.95 -8.91
CA GLY A 41 0.03 -3.86 -9.86
C GLY A 41 -0.89 -4.23 -11.02
N GLU A 42 -0.94 -5.52 -11.40
CA GLU A 42 -1.77 -6.01 -12.50
C GLU A 42 -3.25 -6.00 -12.10
N GLY A 43 -3.59 -6.61 -10.95
CA GLY A 43 -4.96 -6.58 -10.43
C GLY A 43 -5.46 -5.17 -10.14
N LEU A 44 -4.55 -4.26 -9.76
CA LEU A 44 -4.88 -2.84 -9.64
C LEU A 44 -5.23 -2.20 -10.99
N LEU A 45 -4.46 -2.47 -12.05
CA LEU A 45 -4.73 -1.95 -13.39
C LEU A 45 -5.99 -2.55 -13.99
N ASP A 46 -6.29 -3.82 -13.73
CA ASP A 46 -7.56 -4.45 -14.11
C ASP A 46 -8.76 -3.75 -13.47
N ASP A 47 -8.68 -3.44 -12.17
CA ASP A 47 -9.73 -2.72 -11.45
C ASP A 47 -9.90 -1.27 -11.93
N VAL A 48 -8.80 -0.61 -12.34
CA VAL A 48 -8.84 0.71 -12.99
C VAL A 48 -9.51 0.60 -14.35
N GLY A 49 -9.12 -0.37 -15.16
CA GLY A 49 -9.67 -0.64 -16.49
C GLY A 49 -11.17 -0.89 -16.45
N ALA A 50 -11.64 -1.73 -15.52
CA ALA A 50 -13.06 -2.04 -15.34
C ALA A 50 -13.95 -0.81 -15.08
N VAL A 51 -13.39 0.28 -14.54
CA VAL A 51 -14.12 1.53 -14.27
C VAL A 51 -13.96 2.59 -15.35
N LEU A 52 -12.77 2.65 -15.96
CA LEU A 52 -12.44 3.66 -16.96
C LEU A 52 -12.86 3.28 -18.38
N ASP A 53 -13.19 2.02 -18.64
CA ASP A 53 -13.73 1.56 -19.92
C ASP A 53 -15.03 2.31 -20.30
N ASP A 54 -15.35 2.27 -21.58
CA ASP A 54 -16.56 2.86 -22.17
C ASP A 54 -17.83 2.12 -21.73
N VAL A 55 -17.69 0.90 -21.23
CA VAL A 55 -18.78 0.14 -20.60
C VAL A 55 -19.07 0.70 -19.20
N VAL A 56 -20.28 1.23 -19.00
CA VAL A 56 -20.71 1.76 -17.70
C VAL A 56 -20.92 0.59 -16.71
N PRO A 57 -20.29 0.61 -15.52
CA PRO A 57 -20.48 -0.42 -14.51
C PRO A 57 -21.95 -0.51 -14.07
N LEU A 58 -22.43 -1.72 -13.77
CA LEU A 58 -23.78 -1.94 -13.26
C LEU A 58 -23.91 -1.41 -11.83
N GLU A 59 -25.13 -1.04 -11.44
CA GLU A 59 -25.41 -0.49 -10.11
C GLU A 59 -25.00 -1.43 -8.97
N GLU A 60 -25.22 -2.73 -9.14
CA GLU A 60 -24.84 -3.78 -8.18
C GLU A 60 -23.33 -3.91 -7.99
N ASP A 61 -22.53 -3.49 -8.96
CA ASP A 61 -21.07 -3.61 -8.93
C ASP A 61 -20.37 -2.36 -8.36
N LEU A 62 -21.09 -1.24 -8.21
CA LEU A 62 -20.48 0.06 -7.88
C LEU A 62 -19.78 0.07 -6.53
N GLU A 63 -20.43 -0.50 -5.50
CA GLU A 63 -19.86 -0.54 -4.15
C GLU A 63 -18.59 -1.40 -4.11
N ASP A 64 -18.62 -2.51 -4.85
CA ASP A 64 -17.51 -3.44 -5.01
C ASP A 64 -16.31 -2.77 -5.68
N HIS A 65 -16.55 -2.02 -6.76
CA HIS A 65 -15.52 -1.26 -7.46
C HIS A 65 -14.97 -0.14 -6.58
N ALA A 66 -15.82 0.59 -5.85
CA ALA A 66 -15.38 1.63 -4.92
C ALA A 66 -14.51 1.04 -3.80
N ARG A 67 -14.91 -0.09 -3.22
CA ARG A 67 -14.16 -0.78 -2.17
C ARG A 67 -12.77 -1.17 -2.66
N ARG A 68 -12.65 -1.79 -3.84
CA ARG A 68 -11.36 -2.19 -4.42
C ARG A 68 -10.48 -0.97 -4.73
N LEU A 69 -11.01 0.05 -5.41
CA LEU A 69 -10.28 1.29 -5.71
C LEU A 69 -9.81 2.03 -4.45
N ARG A 70 -10.64 2.12 -3.39
CA ARG A 70 -10.23 2.71 -2.10
C ARG A 70 -9.11 1.91 -1.44
N GLY A 71 -9.12 0.59 -1.58
CA GLY A 71 -8.04 -0.30 -1.14
C GLY A 71 -6.74 -0.02 -1.89
N HIS A 72 -6.80 0.10 -3.21
CA HIS A 72 -5.66 0.46 -4.05
C HIS A 72 -5.08 1.83 -3.70
N LEU A 73 -5.92 2.86 -3.56
CA LEU A 73 -5.49 4.19 -3.11
C LEU A 73 -4.82 4.14 -1.73
N MET A 74 -5.37 3.37 -0.79
CA MET A 74 -4.75 3.19 0.54
C MET A 74 -3.36 2.59 0.41
N ARG A 75 -3.24 1.51 -0.37
CA ARG A 75 -1.98 0.79 -0.56
C ARG A 75 -0.91 1.65 -1.22
N LEU A 76 -1.25 2.41 -2.27
CA LEU A 76 -0.33 3.32 -2.94
C LEU A 76 0.12 4.45 -2.02
N VAL A 77 -0.81 5.02 -1.23
CA VAL A 77 -0.47 6.03 -0.22
C VAL A 77 0.47 5.48 0.84
N ASP A 78 0.24 4.26 1.34
CA ASP A 78 1.12 3.63 2.33
C ASP A 78 2.54 3.40 1.77
N ILE A 79 2.64 2.94 0.52
CA ILE A 79 3.93 2.81 -0.18
C ILE A 79 4.63 4.17 -0.30
N ALA A 80 3.89 5.22 -0.70
CA ALA A 80 4.44 6.55 -0.87
C ALA A 80 4.94 7.16 0.46
N ILE A 81 4.22 6.92 1.57
CA ILE A 81 4.63 7.32 2.92
C ILE A 81 5.89 6.56 3.34
N ALA A 82 5.92 5.24 3.16
CA ALA A 82 7.04 4.40 3.56
C ALA A 82 8.34 4.77 2.82
N ALA A 83 8.23 5.25 1.57
CA ALA A 83 9.36 5.76 0.79
C ALA A 83 9.63 7.27 0.98
N GLU A 84 8.86 7.93 1.85
CA GLU A 84 8.93 9.36 2.16
C GLU A 84 8.80 10.26 0.92
N VAL A 85 8.03 9.80 -0.07
CA VAL A 85 7.93 10.46 -1.38
C VAL A 85 7.33 11.86 -1.26
N GLY A 86 6.35 12.05 -0.37
CA GLY A 86 5.68 13.35 -0.22
C GLY A 86 6.60 14.48 0.26
N GLN A 87 7.78 14.16 0.81
CA GLN A 87 8.78 15.18 1.18
C GLN A 87 9.71 15.53 0.01
N LYS A 88 9.80 14.63 -0.98
CA LYS A 88 10.77 14.69 -2.09
C LYS A 88 10.09 15.15 -3.38
N ASP A 89 8.79 14.94 -3.50
CA ASP A 89 8.03 15.20 -4.71
C ASP A 89 6.69 15.91 -4.42
N VAL A 90 6.59 17.17 -4.85
CA VAL A 90 5.42 18.02 -4.60
C VAL A 90 4.16 17.47 -5.28
N GLU A 91 4.31 16.87 -6.47
CA GLU A 91 3.17 16.33 -7.20
C GLU A 91 2.64 15.05 -6.55
N ALA A 92 3.53 14.15 -6.13
CA ALA A 92 3.14 12.99 -5.36
C ALA A 92 2.48 13.37 -4.03
N ASP A 93 2.97 14.40 -3.33
CA ASP A 93 2.33 14.92 -2.12
C ASP A 93 0.90 15.45 -2.38
N ARG A 94 0.70 16.15 -3.50
CA ARG A 94 -0.63 16.57 -3.96
C ARG A 94 -1.54 15.36 -4.22
N LEU A 95 -1.06 14.36 -4.95
CA LEU A 95 -1.80 13.14 -5.27
C LEU A 95 -2.12 12.32 -4.02
N ILE A 96 -1.22 12.24 -3.04
CA ILE A 96 -1.45 11.58 -1.75
C ILE A 96 -2.58 12.26 -0.98
N ARG A 97 -2.60 13.59 -0.91
CA ARG A 97 -3.70 14.32 -0.27
C ARG A 97 -5.03 14.07 -0.98
N GLN A 98 -5.05 14.21 -2.30
CA GLN A 98 -6.25 13.96 -3.10
C GLN A 98 -6.77 12.52 -2.94
N ALA A 99 -5.89 11.52 -2.92
CA ALA A 99 -6.24 10.13 -2.69
C ALA A 99 -6.86 9.91 -1.30
N ARG A 100 -6.32 10.56 -0.25
CA ARG A 100 -6.89 10.49 1.10
C ARG A 100 -8.29 11.10 1.16
N ASP A 101 -8.47 12.26 0.53
CA ASP A 101 -9.78 12.93 0.50
C ASP A 101 -10.81 12.07 -0.24
N LEU A 102 -10.48 11.56 -1.43
CA LEU A 102 -11.39 10.72 -2.22
C LEU A 102 -11.82 9.44 -1.49
N ARG A 103 -10.92 8.84 -0.70
CA ARG A 103 -11.23 7.65 0.09
C ARG A 103 -12.25 7.91 1.19
N ALA A 104 -12.33 9.13 1.70
CA ALA A 104 -13.23 9.49 2.80
C ALA A 104 -14.67 9.74 2.36
N HIS A 105 -14.94 9.85 1.05
CA HIS A 105 -16.26 10.13 0.52
C HIS A 105 -17.01 8.83 0.21
N ASP A 106 -18.24 8.72 0.72
CA ASP A 106 -19.19 7.67 0.33
C ASP A 106 -19.60 7.84 -1.14
N LEU A 107 -20.10 6.75 -1.75
CA LEU A 107 -20.68 6.86 -3.08
C LEU A 107 -22.03 7.60 -2.99
N PRO A 108 -22.34 8.50 -3.93
CA PRO A 108 -23.65 9.10 -4.06
C PRO A 108 -24.70 8.02 -4.39
N GLY A 109 -25.93 8.20 -3.93
CA GLY A 109 -27.04 7.28 -4.26
C GLY A 109 -27.54 7.38 -5.71
N ASP A 110 -27.14 8.42 -6.45
CA ASP A 110 -27.44 8.54 -7.88
C ASP A 110 -26.39 7.78 -8.71
N HIS A 111 -26.84 6.83 -9.53
CA HIS A 111 -25.97 5.96 -10.32
C HIS A 111 -24.96 6.72 -11.18
N ARG A 112 -25.39 7.79 -11.87
CA ARG A 112 -24.51 8.58 -12.75
C ARG A 112 -23.44 9.31 -11.94
N GLN A 113 -23.81 9.88 -10.79
CA GLN A 113 -22.85 10.52 -9.89
C GLN A 113 -21.88 9.51 -9.27
N ALA A 114 -22.36 8.32 -8.92
CA ALA A 114 -21.54 7.23 -8.41
C ALA A 114 -20.50 6.75 -9.43
N VAL A 115 -20.91 6.50 -10.67
CA VAL A 115 -19.99 6.18 -11.77
C VAL A 115 -18.97 7.32 -11.98
N GLY A 116 -19.41 8.58 -11.94
CA GLY A 116 -18.51 9.74 -12.03
C GLY A 116 -17.50 9.81 -10.88
N GLN A 117 -17.87 9.40 -9.67
CA GLN A 117 -16.96 9.32 -8.53
C GLN A 117 -16.01 8.13 -8.63
N LEU A 118 -16.46 6.96 -9.10
CA LEU A 118 -15.61 5.82 -9.39
C LEU A 118 -14.54 6.17 -10.41
N ARG A 119 -14.92 6.82 -11.53
CA ARG A 119 -13.95 7.25 -12.55
C ARG A 119 -12.92 8.22 -12.00
N ARG A 120 -13.31 9.15 -11.11
CA ARG A 120 -12.36 10.03 -10.41
C ARG A 120 -11.41 9.27 -9.49
N MET A 121 -11.91 8.25 -8.78
CA MET A 121 -11.07 7.38 -7.96
C MET A 121 -10.09 6.58 -8.81
N ALA A 122 -10.55 5.94 -9.89
CA ALA A 122 -9.73 5.15 -10.81
C ALA A 122 -8.64 6.01 -11.48
N TRP A 123 -8.97 7.21 -11.95
CA TRP A 123 -7.96 8.15 -12.43
C TRP A 123 -6.93 8.50 -11.36
N SER A 124 -7.36 8.76 -10.12
CA SER A 124 -6.43 9.09 -9.04
C SER A 124 -5.54 7.89 -8.65
N VAL A 125 -6.03 6.66 -8.79
CA VAL A 125 -5.22 5.44 -8.65
C VAL A 125 -4.14 5.40 -9.74
N ASN A 126 -4.53 5.59 -11.00
CA ASN A 126 -3.61 5.54 -12.13
C ASN A 126 -2.50 6.62 -12.02
N GLU A 127 -2.89 7.87 -11.77
CA GLU A 127 -1.95 8.99 -11.64
C GLU A 127 -0.94 8.76 -10.51
N LEU A 128 -1.41 8.28 -9.35
CA LEU A 128 -0.51 8.01 -8.23
C LEU A 128 0.40 6.81 -8.52
N LEU A 129 -0.11 5.75 -9.16
CA LEU A 129 0.69 4.60 -9.60
C LEU A 129 1.80 5.04 -10.55
N GLU A 130 1.45 5.75 -11.62
CA GLU A 130 2.39 6.24 -12.62
C GLU A 130 3.43 7.17 -11.98
N ARG A 131 3.00 8.08 -11.08
CA ARG A 131 3.93 8.98 -10.40
C ARG A 131 4.93 8.21 -9.54
N LEU A 132 4.48 7.21 -8.78
CA LEU A 132 5.34 6.37 -7.94
C LEU A 132 6.29 5.49 -8.77
N ALA A 133 5.84 4.98 -9.92
CA ALA A 133 6.70 4.27 -10.86
C ALA A 133 7.78 5.19 -11.44
N ALA A 134 7.41 6.40 -11.88
CA ALA A 134 8.33 7.37 -12.47
C ALA A 134 9.50 7.76 -11.54
N ILE A 135 9.25 7.85 -10.23
CA ILE A 135 10.27 8.15 -9.22
C ILE A 135 10.96 6.88 -8.66
N LYS A 136 10.72 5.71 -9.28
CA LYS A 136 11.30 4.40 -8.91
C LYS A 136 10.99 3.96 -7.49
N CYS A 137 9.83 4.35 -6.98
CA CYS A 137 9.32 3.92 -5.67
C CYS A 137 8.65 2.54 -5.73
N LEU A 138 8.23 2.12 -6.92
CA LEU A 138 7.72 0.78 -7.18
C LEU A 138 8.82 -0.04 -7.82
N LYS A 139 9.05 -1.25 -7.31
CA LYS A 139 9.99 -2.19 -7.93
C LYS A 139 9.38 -2.62 -9.26
N GLU A 140 10.12 -2.44 -10.35
CA GLU A 140 9.71 -2.95 -11.66
C GLU A 140 9.38 -4.45 -11.52
N ALA A 141 8.20 -4.85 -11.97
CA ALA A 141 7.89 -6.26 -12.16
C ALA A 141 8.87 -6.77 -13.23
N ALA A 142 9.82 -7.60 -12.78
CA ALA A 142 10.85 -8.21 -13.62
C ALA A 142 10.28 -9.40 -14.38
#